data_AF-A0A3B8L8H8-F1
#
_entry.id   AF-A0A3B8L8H8-F1
#
_cell.length_a   1.000
_cell.length_b   1.000
_cell.length_c   1.000
_cell.angle_alpha   90.00
_cell.angle_beta   90.00
_cell.angle_gamma   90.00
#
_symmetry.space_group_name_H-M   'P 1'
#
loop_
_entity.id
_entity.type
_entity.pdbx_description
1 polymer ?
#
loop_
_entity_poly.entity_id
_entity_poly.type
_entity_poly.pdbx_seq_one_letter_code
_entity_poly.pdbx_strand_id
1 'polypeptide(L)'
;MHTTSTLCQQLRELGIPAGATLMVHVSMREVGTVEGGAEALCDALLDVLGPEGTLLVVLGADPDEPFDVSTTPVDVEDMGIFAEIFRQRHGVTFADHAAARF
;
A
#
# COMPACT_ATOMS: atom_id res chain seq x y z
N MET A 1 6.75 -15.59 -10.83
CA MET A 1 5.47 -15.47 -10.11
C MET A 1 5.79 -15.55 -8.63
N HIS A 2 5.39 -14.52 -7.88
CA HIS A 2 5.56 -14.44 -6.44
C HIS A 2 4.30 -14.93 -5.73
N THR A 3 4.47 -15.55 -4.58
CA THR A 3 3.40 -15.83 -3.60
C THR A 3 3.62 -14.96 -2.36
N THR A 4 2.59 -14.79 -1.52
CA THR A 4 2.70 -14.07 -0.25
C THR A 4 3.89 -14.56 0.59
N SER A 5 4.09 -15.88 0.68
CA SER A 5 5.22 -16.45 1.43
C SER A 5 6.58 -16.05 0.85
N THR A 6 6.74 -16.05 -0.48
CA THR A 6 8.01 -15.64 -1.11
C THR A 6 8.27 -14.14 -0.93
N LEU A 7 7.21 -13.32 -1.00
CA LEU A 7 7.31 -11.88 -0.75
C LEU A 7 7.71 -11.61 0.70
N CYS A 8 7.07 -12.25 1.68
CA CYS A 8 7.43 -12.10 3.09
C CYS A 8 8.91 -12.45 3.34
N GLN A 9 9.42 -13.50 2.71
CA GLN A 9 10.84 -13.84 2.81
C GLN A 9 11.74 -12.73 2.22
N GLN A 10 11.46 -12.31 0.99
CA GLN A 10 12.24 -11.28 0.30
C GLN A 10 12.23 -9.92 1.05
N LEU A 11 11.09 -9.53 1.60
CA LEU A 11 10.92 -8.31 2.40
C LEU A 11 11.71 -8.37 3.72
N ARG A 12 11.78 -9.53 4.37
CA ARG A 12 12.64 -9.74 5.56
C ARG A 12 14.11 -9.73 5.19
N GLU A 13 14.50 -10.36 4.07
CA GLU A 13 15.87 -10.34 3.56
C GLU A 13 16.32 -8.94 3.15
N LEU A 14 15.40 -8.09 2.66
CA LEU A 14 15.63 -6.66 2.41
C LEU A 14 15.94 -5.90 3.71
N GLY A 15 15.58 -6.46 4.87
CA GLY A 15 15.87 -5.89 6.19
C GLY A 15 14.74 -5.06 6.80
N ILE A 16 13.49 -5.26 6.35
CA ILE A 16 12.33 -4.58 6.96
C ILE A 16 12.16 -5.10 8.41
N PRO A 17 12.28 -4.24 9.43
CA PRO A 17 12.12 -4.66 10.82
C PRO A 17 10.64 -4.87 11.16
N ALA A 18 10.36 -5.89 11.96
CA ALA A 18 9.06 -6.01 12.61
C ALA A 18 8.83 -4.81 13.56
N GLY A 19 7.59 -4.33 13.64
CA GLY A 19 7.21 -3.16 14.44
C GLY A 19 7.60 -1.81 13.83
N ALA A 20 8.16 -1.78 12.62
CA ALA A 20 8.56 -0.53 11.98
C ALA A 20 7.37 0.26 11.41
N THR A 21 7.57 1.56 11.22
CA THR A 21 6.75 2.38 10.33
C THR A 21 7.40 2.38 8.94
N LEU A 22 6.70 1.87 7.94
CA LEU A 22 7.20 1.72 6.57
C LEU A 22 6.31 2.49 5.60
N MET A 23 6.89 3.47 4.89
CA MET A 23 6.22 4.16 3.78
C MET A 23 6.62 3.53 2.46
N VAL A 24 5.64 3.17 1.62
CA VAL A 24 5.90 2.51 0.33
C VAL A 24 5.32 3.29 -0.85
N HIS A 25 6.05 3.21 -1.96
CA HIS A 25 5.55 3.49 -3.31
C HIS A 25 5.71 2.21 -4.12
N VAL A 26 4.65 1.77 -4.79
CA VAL A 26 4.61 0.43 -5.39
C VAL A 26 4.21 0.51 -6.86
N SER A 27 5.12 0.08 -7.73
CA SER A 27 4.78 -0.27 -9.11
C SER A 27 4.54 -1.78 -9.21
N MET A 28 3.27 -2.20 -9.31
CA MET A 28 2.93 -3.62 -9.50
C MET A 28 3.51 -4.20 -10.80
N ARG A 29 3.80 -3.36 -11.80
CA ARG A 29 4.45 -3.78 -13.04
C ARG A 29 5.89 -4.24 -12.80
N GLU A 30 6.62 -3.55 -11.92
CA GLU A 30 8.01 -3.87 -11.56
C GLU A 30 8.10 -5.01 -10.55
N VAL A 31 7.12 -5.11 -9.62
CA VAL A 31 7.00 -6.29 -8.73
C VAL A 31 6.74 -7.55 -9.55
N GLY A 32 6.06 -7.44 -10.69
CA GLY A 32 5.74 -8.56 -11.56
C GLY A 32 4.54 -9.37 -11.06
N THR A 33 4.38 -10.58 -11.58
CA THR A 33 3.20 -11.41 -11.29
C THR A 33 3.21 -11.88 -9.84
N VAL A 34 2.19 -11.48 -9.07
CA VAL A 34 1.91 -11.95 -7.71
C VAL A 34 0.62 -12.78 -7.72
N GLU A 35 0.65 -13.99 -7.17
CA GLU A 35 -0.54 -14.77 -6.88
C GLU A 35 -1.39 -14.03 -5.84
N GLY A 36 -2.62 -13.66 -6.20
CA GLY A 36 -3.47 -12.77 -5.38
C GLY A 36 -3.25 -11.27 -5.62
N GLY A 37 -2.35 -10.90 -6.54
CA GLY A 37 -2.17 -9.51 -6.97
C GLY A 37 -1.68 -8.57 -5.87
N ALA A 38 -2.11 -7.31 -5.94
CA ALA A 38 -1.69 -6.26 -4.99
C ALA A 38 -2.21 -6.50 -3.56
N GLU A 39 -3.36 -7.18 -3.39
CA GLU A 39 -3.84 -7.60 -2.08
C GLU A 39 -2.83 -8.48 -1.36
N ALA A 40 -2.30 -9.50 -2.06
CA ALA A 40 -1.29 -10.40 -1.51
C ALA A 40 0.03 -9.70 -1.17
N LEU A 41 0.41 -8.66 -1.93
CA LEU A 41 1.56 -7.82 -1.59
C LEU A 41 1.29 -6.99 -0.32
N CYS A 42 0.08 -6.44 -0.19
CA CYS A 42 -0.31 -5.70 1.01
C CYS A 42 -0.30 -6.61 2.25
N ASP A 43 -0.82 -7.83 2.13
CA ASP A 43 -0.76 -8.85 3.19
C ASP A 43 0.68 -9.18 3.56
N ALA A 44 1.55 -9.38 2.56
CA ALA A 44 2.96 -9.68 2.82
C ALA A 44 3.68 -8.54 3.57
N LEU A 45 3.41 -7.28 3.22
CA LEU A 45 3.98 -6.12 3.93
C LEU A 45 3.49 -6.07 5.38
N LEU A 46 2.19 -6.23 5.61
CA LEU A 46 1.60 -6.23 6.96
C LEU A 46 2.11 -7.41 7.80
N ASP A 47 2.26 -8.60 7.21
CA ASP A 47 2.79 -9.80 7.88
C ASP A 47 4.26 -9.64 8.30
N VAL A 48 5.06 -8.93 7.51
CA VAL A 48 6.47 -8.66 7.84
C VAL A 48 6.59 -7.59 8.92
N LEU A 49 5.75 -6.57 8.87
CA LEU A 49 5.69 -5.52 9.89
C LEU A 49 5.12 -6.05 11.21
N GLY A 50 4.20 -7.02 11.17
CA GLY A 50 3.52 -7.55 12.34
C GLY A 50 2.56 -6.55 12.99
N PRO A 51 1.94 -6.93 14.13
CA PRO A 51 0.85 -6.17 14.74
C PRO A 51 1.26 -4.80 15.31
N GLU A 52 2.54 -4.62 15.66
CA GLU A 52 3.07 -3.36 16.16
C GLU A 52 3.58 -2.43 15.06
N GLY A 53 3.58 -2.90 13.80
CA GLY A 53 4.08 -2.13 12.67
C GLY A 53 3.01 -1.24 12.05
N THR A 54 3.45 -0.27 11.24
CA THR A 54 2.57 0.66 10.53
C THR A 54 2.97 0.71 9.07
N LEU A 55 2.04 0.40 8.17
CA LEU A 55 2.19 0.60 6.74
C LEU A 55 1.61 1.97 6.35
N LEU A 56 2.41 2.81 5.72
CA LEU A 56 2.04 4.10 5.17
C LEU A 56 2.10 4.03 3.64
N VAL A 57 1.09 4.58 2.97
CA VAL A 57 1.02 4.62 1.51
C VAL A 57 0.58 6.02 1.11
N VAL A 58 1.20 6.61 0.08
CA VAL A 58 0.73 7.90 -0.43
C VAL A 58 -0.51 7.66 -1.30
N LEU A 59 -1.61 8.33 -0.97
CA LEU A 59 -2.95 8.12 -1.52
C LEU A 59 -3.48 9.37 -2.23
N GLY A 60 -2.61 10.03 -3.01
CA GLY A 60 -2.98 11.21 -3.79
C GLY A 60 -4.24 10.98 -4.63
N ALA A 61 -5.09 11.99 -4.69
CA ALA A 61 -6.26 12.01 -5.56
C ALA A 61 -6.02 12.99 -6.73
N ASP A 62 -6.86 12.90 -7.75
CA ASP A 62 -6.86 13.86 -8.87
C ASP A 62 -7.06 15.29 -8.32
N PRO A 63 -6.12 16.21 -8.56
CA PRO A 63 -6.21 17.58 -8.04
C PRO A 63 -7.27 18.43 -8.74
N ASP A 64 -7.78 18.00 -9.89
CA ASP A 64 -8.78 18.74 -10.68
C ASP A 64 -10.23 18.40 -10.28
N GLU A 65 -10.43 17.43 -9.39
CA GLU A 65 -11.74 16.96 -8.91
C GLU A 65 -11.98 17.29 -7.42
N PRO A 66 -13.25 17.45 -6.98
CA PRO A 66 -13.57 17.61 -5.56
C PRO A 66 -13.09 16.42 -4.71
N PHE A 67 -12.48 16.73 -3.56
CA PHE A 67 -11.94 15.74 -2.65
C PHE A 67 -12.85 15.47 -1.44
N ASP A 68 -13.11 14.19 -1.18
CA ASP A 68 -13.68 13.65 0.04
C ASP A 68 -12.76 12.51 0.53
N VAL A 69 -12.28 12.64 1.77
CA VAL A 69 -11.30 11.72 2.35
C VAL A 69 -11.75 10.27 2.33
N SER A 70 -13.06 10.02 2.48
CA SER A 70 -13.62 8.68 2.64
C SER A 70 -13.97 8.00 1.31
N THR A 71 -14.33 8.79 0.28
CA THR A 71 -14.91 8.27 -0.95
C THR A 71 -14.10 8.55 -2.20
N THR A 72 -13.33 9.65 -2.27
CA THR A 72 -12.55 9.98 -3.47
C THR A 72 -11.49 8.89 -3.70
N PRO A 73 -11.43 8.30 -4.90
CA PRO A 73 -10.43 7.28 -5.21
C PRO A 73 -9.01 7.87 -5.20
N VAL A 74 -8.01 7.00 -5.17
CA VAL A 74 -6.63 7.37 -5.50
C VAL A 74 -6.53 7.66 -7.00
N ASP A 75 -5.68 8.61 -7.38
CA ASP A 75 -5.21 8.72 -8.76
C ASP A 75 -4.34 7.50 -9.09
N VAL A 76 -4.98 6.47 -9.64
CA VAL A 76 -4.33 5.19 -9.95
C VAL A 76 -3.28 5.33 -11.06
N GLU A 77 -3.40 6.35 -11.92
CA GLU A 77 -2.42 6.56 -13.00
C GLU A 77 -1.08 7.03 -12.44
N ASP A 78 -1.10 7.94 -11.46
CA ASP A 78 0.11 8.46 -10.81
C ASP A 78 0.60 7.59 -9.64
N MET A 79 -0.30 7.16 -8.75
CA MET A 79 0.06 6.45 -7.50
C MET A 79 0.10 4.93 -7.64
N GLY A 80 -0.56 4.38 -8.68
CA GLY A 80 -0.65 2.96 -8.93
C GLY A 80 -1.80 2.25 -8.20
N ILE A 81 -2.20 1.09 -8.73
CA ILE A 81 -3.35 0.31 -8.24
C ILE A 81 -3.21 -0.20 -6.80
N PHE A 82 -1.97 -0.39 -6.34
CA PHE A 82 -1.70 -0.82 -4.97
C PHE A 82 -2.24 0.19 -3.95
N ALA A 83 -2.09 1.49 -4.22
CA ALA A 83 -2.55 2.55 -3.34
C ALA A 83 -4.09 2.55 -3.21
N GLU A 84 -4.81 2.36 -4.32
CA GLU A 84 -6.28 2.27 -4.27
C GLU A 84 -6.77 1.03 -3.50
N ILE A 85 -6.11 -0.12 -3.68
CA ILE A 85 -6.41 -1.34 -2.91
C ILE A 85 -6.18 -1.10 -1.42
N PHE A 86 -5.05 -0.50 -1.05
CA PHE A 86 -4.76 -0.15 0.34
C PHE A 86 -5.84 0.78 0.92
N ARG A 87 -6.24 1.81 0.18
CA ARG A 87 -7.31 2.75 0.61
C ARG A 87 -8.64 2.05 0.90
N GLN A 88 -8.96 0.96 0.20
CA GLN A 88 -10.23 0.25 0.38
C GLN A 88 -10.20 -0.74 1.56
N ARG A 89 -9.04 -0.98 2.20
CA ARG A 89 -8.92 -1.95 3.28
C ARG A 89 -9.57 -1.48 4.58
N HIS A 90 -10.16 -2.43 5.29
CA HIS A 90 -10.71 -2.19 6.62
C HIS A 90 -9.61 -1.83 7.61
N GLY A 91 -9.87 -0.82 8.45
CA GLY A 91 -8.96 -0.38 9.51
C GLY A 91 -7.88 0.59 9.05
N VAL A 92 -7.83 0.95 7.77
CA VAL A 92 -6.97 2.03 7.28
C VAL A 92 -7.56 3.38 7.68
N THR A 93 -6.71 4.26 8.17
CA THR A 93 -7.06 5.64 8.50
C THR A 93 -6.33 6.58 7.56
N PHE A 94 -6.93 7.73 7.26
CA PHE A 94 -6.40 8.67 6.28
C PHE A 94 -6.24 10.06 6.88
N ALA A 95 -5.20 10.77 6.46
CA ALA A 95 -5.14 12.21 6.64
C ALA A 95 -6.19 12.91 5.75
N ASP A 96 -7.01 13.78 6.35
CA ASP A 96 -8.03 14.57 5.64
C ASP A 96 -7.41 15.79 4.95
N HIS A 97 -6.66 15.54 3.87
CA HIS A 97 -6.03 16.57 3.07
C HIS A 97 -5.88 16.13 1.61
N ALA A 98 -6.45 16.89 0.67
CA ALA A 98 -6.51 16.52 -0.75
C ALA A 98 -5.15 16.18 -1.37
N ALA A 99 -4.12 16.99 -1.09
CA ALA A 99 -2.77 16.80 -1.63
C ALA A 99 -1.82 15.99 -0.73
N ALA A 100 -2.30 15.52 0.44
CA ALA A 100 -1.45 14.88 1.45
C ALA A 100 -2.20 13.77 2.21
N ARG A 101 -3.01 13.00 1.48
CA ARG A 101 -3.68 11.82 2.02
C ARG A 101 -2.68 10.66 2.04
N PHE A 102 -2.44 10.09 3.22
CA PHE A 102 -1.62 8.91 3.46
C PHE A 102 -2.19 8.07 4.60
#